data_AF-A0A2E5HK32-F1
#
_entry.id   AF-A0A2E5HK32-F1
#
_cell.length_a   1.000
_cell.length_b   1.000
_cell.length_c   1.000
_cell.angle_alpha   90.00
_cell.angle_beta   90.00
_cell.angle_gamma   90.00
#
_symmetry.space_group_name_H-M   'P 1'
#
loop_
_entity.id
_entity.type
_entity.pdbx_description
1 polymer ?
#
loop_
_entity_poly.entity_id
_entity_poly.type
_entity_poly.pdbx_seq_one_letter_code
_entity_poly.pdbx_strand_id
1 'polypeptide(L)' 'MDVVLVPSHGNRADAPVGVGFDDVERIRMWAPARLARSADDDMGMPPVGGPSAEERFLWGEWLACGAPQPA' A
#
# COMPACT_ATOMS: atom_id res chain seq x y z
N MET A 1 -7.41 -3.85 32.30
CA MET A 1 -7.55 -3.60 30.85
C MET A 1 -6.19 -3.90 30.26
N ASP A 2 -5.92 -5.19 30.03
CA ASP A 2 -4.65 -5.64 29.46
C ASP A 2 -4.59 -5.21 28.00
N VAL A 3 -3.69 -4.28 27.71
CA VAL A 3 -3.33 -3.91 26.35
C VAL A 3 -2.58 -5.10 25.75
N VAL A 4 -3.22 -5.76 24.78
CA VAL A 4 -2.56 -6.77 23.95
C VAL A 4 -1.37 -6.12 23.25
N LEU A 5 -0.18 -6.59 23.59
CA LEU A 5 1.10 -6.13 23.06
C LEU A 5 1.25 -6.68 21.63
N VAL A 6 0.86 -5.90 20.61
CA VAL A 6 1.21 -6.20 19.22
C VAL A 6 2.71 -5.91 19.05
N PRO A 7 3.56 -6.86 18.63
CA PRO A 7 5.00 -6.67 18.59
C PRO A 7 5.44 -5.48 17.72
N SER A 8 6.47 -4.78 18.19
CA SER A 8 7.04 -3.55 17.63
C SER A 8 7.65 -3.69 16.22
N HIS A 9 7.01 -3.09 15.22
CA HIS A 9 7.48 -2.02 14.32
C HIS A 9 8.96 -1.92 13.88
N GLY A 10 9.72 -3.01 13.72
CA GLY A 10 11.11 -2.93 13.25
C GLY A 10 11.32 -2.56 11.76
N ASN A 11 10.33 -2.80 10.89
CA ASN A 11 10.52 -2.73 9.43
C ASN A 11 9.42 -1.93 8.70
N ARG A 12 8.86 -0.90 9.35
CA ARG A 12 7.73 -0.14 8.77
C ARG A 12 8.09 1.27 8.29
N ALA A 13 9.35 1.68 8.34
CA ALA A 13 9.79 3.03 7.94
C ALA A 13 8.85 4.13 8.50
N ASP A 14 8.59 4.07 9.81
CA ASP A 14 7.69 4.98 10.54
C ASP A 14 6.22 5.00 10.06
N ALA A 15 5.76 3.96 9.34
CA ALA A 15 4.36 3.87 8.96
C ALA A 15 3.44 3.83 10.20
N PRO A 16 2.30 4.56 10.18
CA PRO A 16 1.42 4.64 11.34
C PRO A 16 0.91 3.28 11.81
N VAL A 17 0.84 3.13 13.14
CA VAL A 17 0.27 1.92 13.75
C VAL A 17 -1.18 1.77 13.32
N GLY A 18 -1.55 0.54 12.94
CA GLY A 18 -2.89 0.22 12.47
C GLY A 18 -3.12 0.50 10.99
N VAL A 19 -2.23 1.17 10.25
CA VAL A 19 -2.33 1.27 8.80
C VAL A 19 -1.75 0.01 8.14
N GLY A 20 -2.54 -0.62 7.27
CA GLY A 20 -2.18 -1.86 6.58
C GLY A 20 -3.10 -2.09 5.37
N PHE A 21 -2.69 -2.95 4.46
CA PHE A 21 -3.32 -3.15 3.15
C PHE A 21 -3.63 -4.61 2.87
N ASP A 22 -3.88 -5.39 3.92
CA ASP A 22 -4.05 -6.84 3.87
C ASP A 22 -5.41 -7.27 3.28
N ASP A 23 -6.36 -6.34 3.12
CA ASP A 23 -7.66 -6.57 2.49
C ASP A 23 -8.02 -5.47 1.47
N VAL A 24 -8.90 -5.81 0.53
CA VAL A 24 -9.24 -4.92 -0.59
C VAL A 24 -9.99 -3.66 -0.18
N GLU A 25 -10.75 -3.70 0.92
CA GLU A 25 -11.53 -2.55 1.38
C GLU A 25 -10.59 -1.48 1.93
N ARG A 26 -9.61 -1.90 2.73
CA ARG A 26 -8.48 -1.07 3.12
C ARG A 26 -7.65 -0.67 1.91
N ILE A 27 -7.58 -1.48 0.86
CA ILE A 27 -6.96 -1.07 -0.40
C ILE A 27 -7.67 0.16 -1.03
N ARG A 28 -8.99 0.05 -1.19
CA ARG A 28 -9.83 1.10 -1.77
C ARG A 28 -9.84 2.37 -0.92
N MET A 29 -9.90 2.25 0.40
CA MET A 29 -9.91 3.38 1.34
C MET A 29 -8.71 4.32 1.15
N TRP A 30 -7.52 3.77 0.86
CA TRP A 30 -6.31 4.58 0.62
C TRP A 30 -5.88 4.64 -0.85
N ALA A 31 -6.77 4.37 -1.80
CA ALA A 31 -6.42 4.39 -3.22
C ALA A 31 -5.80 5.73 -3.68
N PRO A 32 -6.34 6.91 -3.32
CA PRO A 32 -5.74 8.19 -3.73
C PRO A 32 -4.31 8.38 -3.21
N ALA A 33 -4.05 8.01 -1.95
CA ALA A 33 -2.73 8.12 -1.35
C ALA A 33 -1.73 7.16 -2.02
N ARG A 34 -2.16 5.96 -2.41
CA ARG A 34 -1.29 4.99 -3.08
C ARG A 34 -0.95 5.38 -4.50
N LEU A 35 -1.93 5.87 -5.25
CA LEU A 35 -1.69 6.35 -6.61
C LEU A 35 -0.60 7.44 -6.58
N ALA A 36 -0.72 8.38 -5.64
CA ALA A 36 0.22 9.49 -5.50
C ALA A 36 1.61 9.12 -4.96
N ARG A 37 1.85 7.88 -4.50
CA ARG A 37 3.09 7.51 -3.79
C ARG A 37 3.74 6.20 -4.22
N SER A 38 3.09 5.37 -5.04
CA SER A 38 3.58 4.01 -5.31
C SER A 38 3.23 3.47 -6.69
N ALA A 39 2.44 4.22 -7.47
CA ALA A 39 2.01 3.83 -8.80
C ALA A 39 2.77 4.62 -9.87
N ASP A 40 2.77 4.07 -11.08
CA ASP A 40 3.30 4.71 -12.27
C ASP A 40 4.74 5.21 -12.09
N ASP A 41 4.98 6.49 -12.39
CA ASP A 41 6.28 7.13 -12.34
C ASP A 41 6.72 7.54 -10.93
N ASP A 42 5.93 7.28 -9.87
CA ASP A 42 6.36 7.58 -8.51
C ASP A 42 7.49 6.64 -8.09
N MET A 43 8.69 7.21 -7.94
CA MET A 43 9.90 6.54 -7.46
C MET A 43 10.15 6.78 -5.96
N GLY A 44 9.21 7.42 -5.27
CA GLY A 44 9.34 7.82 -3.86
C GLY A 44 9.07 6.68 -2.89
N MET A 45 8.29 5.66 -3.30
CA MET A 45 8.14 4.41 -2.55
C MET A 45 8.16 3.17 -3.47
N PRO A 46 8.63 2.02 -2.93
CA PRO A 46 9.32 1.88 -1.65
C PRO A 46 10.76 2.46 -1.69
N PRO A 47 11.30 2.95 -0.55
CA PRO A 47 12.59 3.64 -0.49
C PRO A 47 13.79 2.72 -0.74
N VAL A 48 13.61 1.40 -0.60
CA VAL A 48 14.65 0.40 -0.83
C VAL A 48 14.04 -0.80 -1.54
N GLY A 49 14.32 -0.92 -2.83
CA GLY A 49 13.89 -2.05 -3.66
C GLY A 49 12.37 -2.07 -3.86
N GLY A 50 11.91 -2.08 -5.10
CA GLY A 50 10.49 -2.00 -5.41
C GLY A 50 10.10 -2.81 -6.64
N PRO A 51 8.80 -2.81 -6.96
CA PRO A 51 8.32 -3.38 -8.21
C PRO A 51 8.99 -2.66 -9.39
N SER A 52 9.13 -3.37 -10.50
CA SER A 52 9.55 -2.81 -11.77
C SER A 52 8.62 -1.66 -12.21
N ALA A 53 9.05 -0.88 -13.20
CA ALA A 53 8.20 0.17 -13.78
C ALA A 53 6.88 -0.40 -14.34
N GLU A 54 6.94 -1.58 -14.96
CA GLU A 54 5.76 -2.27 -15.49
C GLU A 54 4.79 -2.67 -14.38
N GLU A 55 5.29 -3.26 -13.28
CA GLU A 55 4.44 -3.63 -12.14
C GLU A 55 3.81 -2.40 -11.46
N ARG A 56 4.52 -1.28 -11.38
CA ARG A 56 3.97 -0.02 -10.84
C ARG A 56 2.90 0.60 -11.75
N PHE A 57 3.07 0.48 -13.05
CA PHE A 57 2.06 0.90 -14.01
C PHE A 57 0.79 0.03 -13.90
N LEU A 58 0.94 -1.30 -13.86
CA LEU A 58 -0.19 -2.23 -13.68
C LEU A 58 -0.90 -2.00 -12.34
N TRP A 59 -0.16 -1.63 -11.31
CA TRP A 59 -0.70 -1.23 -10.03
C TRP A 59 -1.56 0.05 -10.12
N GLY A 60 -1.09 1.06 -10.85
CA GLY A 60 -1.84 2.28 -11.15
C GLY A 60 -3.16 1.98 -11.87
N GLU A 61 -3.10 1.20 -12.94
CA GLU A 61 -4.27 0.79 -13.73
C GLU A 61 -5.31 0.04 -12.88
N TRP A 62 -4.86 -0.91 -12.04
CA TRP A 62 -5.75 -1.66 -11.17
C TRP A 62 -6.43 -0.76 -10.11
N LEU A 63 -5.71 0.21 -9.55
CA LEU A 63 -6.28 1.21 -8.65
C LEU A 63 -7.28 2.13 -9.37
N ALA A 64 -6.96 2.56 -10.59
CA ALA A 64 -7.83 3.40 -11.41
C ALA A 64 -9.14 2.69 -11.77
N CYS A 65 -9.11 1.37 -11.93
CA CYS A 65 -10.30 0.52 -12.10
C CYS A 65 -11.10 0.29 -10.81
N GLY A 66 -10.73 0.92 -9.68
CA GLY A 66 -11.42 0.77 -8.40
C GLY A 66 -11.02 -0.48 -7.61
N ALA A 67 -9.83 -1.03 -7.86
CA ALA A 67 -9.32 -2.22 -7.20
C ALA A 67 -10.29 -3.42 -7.30
N PRO A 68 -10.62 -3.90 -8.51
CA PRO A 68 -11.57 -5.00 -8.69
C PRO A 68 -11.05 -6.32 -8.10
N GLN A 69 -11.98 -7.16 -7.63
CA GLN A 69 -11.71 -8.55 -7.24
C GLN A 69 -12.32 -9.51 -8.27
N PRO A 70 -11.71 -10.68 -8.51
CA PRO A 70 -12.36 -11.73 -9.27
C PRO A 70 -13.69 -12.13 -8.61
N ALA A 71 -14.66 -12.51 -9.45
CA ALA A 71 -15.99 -12.97 -9.03
C ALA A 71 -15.94 -14.35 -8.36
#